data_AF-A0A8J6XTQ7-F1
#
_entry.id   AF-A0A8J6XTQ7-F1
#
_cell.length_a   1.000
_cell.length_b   1.000
_cell.length_c   1.000
_cell.angle_alpha   90.00
_cell.angle_beta   90.00
_cell.angle_gamma   90.00
#
_symmetry.space_group_name_H-M   'P 1'
#
loop_
_entity.id
_entity.type
_entity.pdbx_description
1 polymer ?
#
loop_
_entity_poly.entity_id
_entity_poly.type
_entity_poly.pdbx_seq_one_letter_code
_entity_poly.pdbx_strand_id
1 'polypeptide(L)'
;YSPDAFGKRRFCDARVWCMFKRAAPSKNLPADWVLGDEEAEPVPLWIKPDRKLTVADVMGFMRDHFEGTELDMTTDRGAGPYGLPYRWRPLTWKSGEEEYFNERAVSTQQTGFSFVAQSRGHLPREIGGVLWYGVDDTYSTVYFPVYAGVTAVPHAFAEGTGSFEEVDLDAAFWRFNQVSNFAYLRYSDMILDIQKVQQELEGRFLSDQDAVDQAAVALMEQSPRLAREYLTDYTRTTGETVMARWSELSDFLLYKYLDGNVKDAQGNVTHPGYPDSWYEEVSTSTDDRLQMRRMPAELALKAEQKAKALQIAGAVLTLLEGRGIVVDDDSRTAIEAVEDPGKMKDMLVLAATAESAAELLPND
;
A
#
# COMPACT_ATOMS: atom_id res chain seq x y z
N TYR A 1 -15.98 15.33 31.55
CA TYR A 1 -17.12 15.93 30.81
C TYR A 1 -16.57 16.55 29.54
N SER A 2 -17.03 16.12 28.36
CA SER A 2 -16.63 16.70 27.06
C SER A 2 -17.89 17.29 26.43
N PRO A 3 -18.06 18.64 26.40
CA PRO A 3 -19.23 19.28 25.76
C PRO A 3 -19.35 18.88 24.30
N ASP A 4 -20.56 18.76 23.76
CA ASP A 4 -20.74 18.47 22.33
C ASP A 4 -20.21 19.62 21.45
N ALA A 5 -19.62 19.26 20.31
CA ALA A 5 -19.10 20.18 19.30
C ALA A 5 -18.82 19.42 17.99
N PHE A 6 -18.98 20.09 16.85
CA PHE A 6 -18.76 19.51 15.52
C PHE A 6 -17.41 18.77 15.40
N GLY A 7 -16.31 19.42 15.78
CA GLY A 7 -14.98 18.81 15.75
C GLY A 7 -14.84 17.59 16.66
N LYS A 8 -15.61 17.47 17.74
CA LYS A 8 -15.59 16.28 18.60
C LYS A 8 -16.32 15.11 17.96
N ARG A 9 -17.44 15.37 17.29
CA ARG A 9 -18.14 14.35 16.52
C ARG A 9 -17.25 13.82 15.39
N ARG A 10 -16.56 14.70 14.65
CA ARG A 10 -15.61 14.33 13.58
C ARG A 10 -14.33 13.65 14.11
N PHE A 11 -13.64 14.23 15.08
CA PHE A 11 -12.32 13.73 15.50
C PHE A 11 -12.36 12.60 16.54
N CYS A 12 -13.50 12.38 17.21
CA CYS A 12 -13.63 11.40 18.28
C CYS A 12 -14.73 10.38 18.01
N ASP A 13 -15.98 10.83 17.88
CA ASP A 13 -17.11 9.90 17.81
C ASP A 13 -17.08 9.09 16.50
N ALA A 14 -16.61 9.68 15.40
CA ALA A 14 -16.36 8.98 14.13
C ALA A 14 -15.55 7.68 14.30
N ARG A 15 -14.48 7.71 15.10
CA ARG A 15 -13.63 6.56 15.37
C ARG A 15 -14.38 5.44 16.10
N VAL A 16 -15.21 5.82 17.08
CA VAL A 16 -16.06 4.87 17.82
C VAL A 16 -17.15 4.29 16.91
N TRP A 17 -17.81 5.15 16.13
CA TRP A 17 -18.80 4.76 15.14
C TRP A 17 -18.26 3.75 14.14
N CYS A 18 -17.06 4.00 13.60
CA CYS A 18 -16.47 3.09 12.64
C CYS A 18 -16.18 1.72 13.27
N MET A 19 -15.58 1.69 14.47
CA MET A 19 -15.40 0.43 15.22
C MET A 19 -16.72 -0.32 15.42
N PHE A 20 -17.81 0.38 15.75
CA PHE A 20 -19.12 -0.24 15.88
C PHE A 20 -19.69 -0.76 14.58
N LYS A 21 -19.51 -0.02 13.48
CA LYS A 21 -19.89 -0.46 12.12
C LYS A 21 -19.14 -1.73 11.72
N ARG A 22 -17.85 -1.86 12.06
CA ARG A 22 -17.06 -3.09 11.83
C ARG A 22 -17.49 -4.26 12.72
N ALA A 23 -17.80 -3.99 13.99
CA ALA A 23 -18.15 -5.03 14.97
C ALA A 23 -19.59 -5.55 14.85
N ALA A 24 -20.52 -4.72 14.38
CA ALA A 24 -21.91 -5.10 14.15
C ALA A 24 -22.48 -4.51 12.84
N PRO A 25 -22.01 -4.99 11.66
CA PRO A 25 -22.54 -4.55 10.37
C PRO A 25 -24.06 -4.69 10.27
N SER A 26 -24.67 -5.69 10.93
CA SER A 26 -26.12 -5.92 10.92
C SER A 26 -26.93 -4.75 11.46
N LYS A 27 -26.32 -3.86 12.27
CA LYS A 27 -26.99 -2.70 12.86
C LYS A 27 -27.19 -1.55 11.90
N ASN A 28 -26.48 -1.52 10.75
CA ASN A 28 -26.55 -0.44 9.76
C ASN A 28 -26.52 0.95 10.41
N LEU A 29 -25.54 1.19 11.29
CA LEU A 29 -25.46 2.44 12.05
C LEU A 29 -25.30 3.64 11.09
N PRO A 30 -26.18 4.66 11.15
CA PRO A 30 -26.10 5.83 10.29
C PRO A 30 -24.87 6.66 10.62
N ALA A 31 -24.34 7.37 9.62
CA ALA A 31 -23.18 8.26 9.78
C ALA A 31 -23.59 9.68 10.24
N ASP A 32 -24.89 10.01 10.21
CA ASP A 32 -25.41 11.38 10.37
C ASP A 32 -24.83 12.13 11.59
N TRP A 33 -24.79 11.48 12.76
CA TRP A 33 -24.19 12.07 13.96
C TRP A 33 -22.72 12.43 13.78
N VAL A 34 -21.93 11.47 13.27
CA VAL A 34 -20.49 11.67 13.11
C VAL A 34 -20.19 12.58 11.92
N LEU A 35 -21.12 12.75 10.99
CA LEU A 35 -21.04 13.75 9.94
C LEU A 35 -21.36 15.17 10.44
N GLY A 36 -21.94 15.30 11.63
CA GLY A 36 -22.22 16.58 12.28
C GLY A 36 -23.67 17.06 12.12
N ASP A 37 -24.60 16.19 11.76
CA ASP A 37 -26.03 16.52 11.73
C ASP A 37 -26.54 16.85 13.14
N GLU A 38 -27.10 18.06 13.32
CA GLU A 38 -27.59 18.56 14.60
C GLU A 38 -28.80 17.77 15.13
N GLU A 39 -29.61 17.21 14.23
CA GLU A 39 -30.83 16.47 14.56
C GLU A 39 -30.59 14.96 14.73
N ALA A 40 -29.36 14.49 14.46
CA ALA A 40 -29.03 13.08 14.57
C ALA A 40 -28.91 12.62 16.03
N GLU A 41 -29.29 11.36 16.27
CA GLU A 41 -29.10 10.71 17.57
C GLU A 41 -27.62 10.37 17.81
N PRO A 42 -27.09 10.56 19.03
CA PRO A 42 -25.71 10.21 19.37
C PRO A 42 -25.36 8.75 19.09
N VAL A 43 -24.09 8.52 18.74
CA VAL A 43 -23.54 7.15 18.68
C VAL A 43 -23.76 6.48 20.05
N PRO A 44 -24.32 5.25 20.08
CA PRO A 44 -24.65 4.59 21.33
C PRO A 44 -23.41 4.38 22.20
N LEU A 45 -23.54 4.43 23.53
CA LEU A 45 -22.39 4.26 24.41
C LEU A 45 -21.73 2.86 24.31
N TRP A 46 -22.52 1.84 23.99
CA TRP A 46 -22.04 0.48 23.71
C TRP A 46 -22.97 -0.22 22.73
N ILE A 47 -22.44 -1.25 22.07
CA ILE A 47 -23.20 -2.15 21.22
C ILE A 47 -22.94 -3.61 21.58
N LYS A 48 -23.83 -4.49 21.12
CA LYS A 48 -23.54 -5.93 21.03
C LYS A 48 -22.98 -6.21 19.63
N PRO A 49 -21.74 -6.76 19.51
CA PRO A 49 -21.21 -7.24 18.24
C PRO A 49 -22.04 -8.38 17.65
N ASP A 50 -21.99 -8.56 16.34
CA ASP A 50 -22.75 -9.61 15.64
C ASP A 50 -22.25 -11.03 16.00
N ARG A 51 -20.96 -11.14 16.37
CA ARG A 51 -20.31 -12.37 16.82
C ARG A 51 -19.31 -12.08 17.94
N LYS A 52 -18.83 -13.15 18.59
CA LYS A 52 -17.68 -13.03 19.49
C LYS A 52 -16.48 -12.48 18.72
N LEU A 53 -15.80 -11.53 19.32
CA LEU A 53 -14.59 -10.91 18.77
C LEU A 53 -13.37 -11.72 19.18
N THR A 54 -12.50 -11.94 18.21
CA THR A 54 -11.15 -12.50 18.39
C THR A 54 -10.16 -11.38 18.71
N VAL A 55 -8.94 -11.74 19.11
CA VAL A 55 -7.85 -10.75 19.28
C VAL A 55 -7.56 -10.04 17.96
N ALA A 56 -7.53 -10.79 16.84
CA ALA A 56 -7.29 -10.25 15.51
C ALA A 56 -8.34 -9.21 15.10
N ASP A 57 -9.62 -9.40 15.49
CA ASP A 57 -10.66 -8.39 15.23
C ASP A 57 -10.36 -7.07 15.96
N VAL A 58 -9.92 -7.15 17.22
CA VAL A 58 -9.59 -5.95 18.02
C VAL A 58 -8.33 -5.26 17.49
N MET A 59 -7.31 -6.02 17.05
CA MET A 59 -6.16 -5.47 16.33
C MET A 59 -6.63 -4.75 15.06
N GLY A 60 -7.54 -5.35 14.30
CA GLY A 60 -8.14 -4.77 13.10
C GLY A 60 -8.88 -3.45 13.38
N PHE A 61 -9.55 -3.31 14.52
CA PHE A 61 -10.19 -2.03 14.90
C PHE A 61 -9.19 -0.91 15.13
N MET A 62 -7.99 -1.23 15.64
CA MET A 62 -6.92 -0.26 15.81
C MET A 62 -6.29 0.17 14.48
N ARG A 63 -6.58 -0.55 13.38
CA ARG A 63 -6.05 -0.32 12.03
C ARG A 63 -6.97 0.52 11.14
N ASP A 64 -8.10 1.00 11.63
CA ASP A 64 -9.11 1.61 10.75
C ASP A 64 -8.78 3.07 10.34
N HIS A 65 -8.96 3.40 9.06
CA HIS A 65 -8.92 4.76 8.50
C HIS A 65 -10.22 5.16 7.78
N PHE A 66 -11.34 4.57 8.18
CA PHE A 66 -12.67 4.80 7.63
C PHE A 66 -12.90 4.30 6.20
N GLU A 67 -12.06 3.40 5.68
CA GLU A 67 -12.15 2.92 4.30
C GLU A 67 -13.54 2.33 3.99
N GLY A 68 -14.13 2.72 2.87
CA GLY A 68 -15.48 2.32 2.46
C GLY A 68 -16.61 3.03 3.22
N THR A 69 -16.35 4.22 3.75
CA THR A 69 -17.35 5.10 4.39
C THR A 69 -17.29 6.52 3.84
N GLU A 70 -18.22 7.37 4.27
CA GLU A 70 -18.28 8.80 3.95
C GLU A 70 -17.08 9.60 4.49
N LEU A 71 -16.26 9.00 5.37
CA LEU A 71 -15.09 9.60 6.01
C LEU A 71 -13.77 9.09 5.40
N ASP A 72 -13.85 8.34 4.30
CA ASP A 72 -12.71 7.66 3.66
C ASP A 72 -11.72 8.67 3.04
N MET A 73 -10.59 8.85 3.74
CA MET A 73 -9.50 9.74 3.33
C MET A 73 -8.67 9.20 2.16
N THR A 74 -8.91 8.00 1.63
CA THR A 74 -8.19 7.51 0.44
C THR A 74 -8.74 8.09 -0.87
N THR A 75 -9.92 8.71 -0.80
CA THR A 75 -10.70 9.11 -1.99
C THR A 75 -10.60 10.59 -2.35
N ASP A 76 -10.14 11.44 -1.42
CA ASP A 76 -9.98 12.86 -1.67
C ASP A 76 -8.56 13.21 -2.16
N ARG A 77 -8.38 14.45 -2.63
CA ARG A 77 -7.11 14.92 -3.22
C ARG A 77 -5.92 14.85 -2.27
N GLY A 78 -6.14 14.95 -0.97
CA GLY A 78 -5.09 14.85 0.04
C GLY A 78 -4.43 13.47 0.11
N ALA A 79 -5.05 12.44 -0.48
CA ALA A 79 -4.50 11.09 -0.56
C ALA A 79 -3.36 10.97 -1.59
N GLY A 80 -3.23 11.95 -2.50
CA GLY A 80 -2.28 11.91 -3.60
C GLY A 80 -2.55 10.77 -4.59
N PRO A 81 -1.60 10.48 -5.50
CA PRO A 81 -1.79 9.47 -6.55
C PRO A 81 -1.79 8.03 -6.02
N TYR A 82 -1.38 7.81 -4.77
CA TYR A 82 -1.21 6.46 -4.19
C TYR A 82 -2.15 6.20 -3.00
N GLY A 83 -3.22 7.01 -2.85
CA GLY A 83 -4.30 6.71 -1.92
C GLY A 83 -3.89 6.72 -0.44
N LEU A 84 -2.97 7.59 -0.04
CA LEU A 84 -2.47 7.67 1.33
C LEU A 84 -3.59 8.10 2.31
N PRO A 85 -3.97 7.29 3.31
CA PRO A 85 -5.06 7.62 4.23
C PRO A 85 -4.64 8.56 5.38
N TYR A 86 -3.51 9.26 5.25
CA TYR A 86 -2.98 10.14 6.29
C TYR A 86 -2.94 11.60 5.84
N ARG A 87 -3.10 12.50 6.81
CA ARG A 87 -2.96 13.94 6.62
C ARG A 87 -1.93 14.47 7.61
N TRP A 88 -0.88 15.09 7.07
CA TRP A 88 0.16 15.70 7.89
C TRP A 88 -0.43 16.85 8.69
N ARG A 89 -0.06 16.93 9.96
CA ARG A 89 -0.58 17.99 10.84
C ARG A 89 -0.22 19.38 10.30
N PRO A 90 -1.05 20.40 10.57
CA PRO A 90 -2.20 20.42 11.50
C PRO A 90 -3.48 19.73 10.98
N LEU A 91 -4.36 19.31 11.90
CA LEU A 91 -5.66 18.70 11.55
C LEU A 91 -6.66 19.71 10.98
N THR A 92 -6.53 20.98 11.34
CA THR A 92 -7.36 22.08 10.80
C THR A 92 -6.49 23.11 10.10
N TRP A 93 -7.06 23.77 9.11
CA TRP A 93 -6.42 24.88 8.40
C TRP A 93 -7.45 25.94 8.01
N LYS A 94 -6.97 27.12 7.59
CA LYS A 94 -7.83 28.19 7.08
C LYS A 94 -7.61 28.39 5.59
N SER A 95 -8.70 28.64 4.86
CA SER A 95 -8.65 29.11 3.48
C SER A 95 -9.62 30.28 3.35
N GLY A 96 -9.07 31.50 3.20
CA GLY A 96 -9.85 32.72 3.35
C GLY A 96 -10.30 32.92 4.81
N GLU A 97 -11.58 33.19 5.00
CA GLU A 97 -12.18 33.36 6.33
C GLU A 97 -12.66 32.04 6.96
N GLU A 98 -12.76 30.98 6.16
CA GLU A 98 -13.30 29.69 6.57
C GLU A 98 -12.24 28.76 7.15
N GLU A 99 -12.65 27.95 8.14
CA GLU A 99 -11.85 26.88 8.74
C GLU A 99 -12.27 25.52 8.18
N TYR A 100 -11.28 24.70 7.85
CA TYR A 100 -11.42 23.37 7.29
C TYR A 100 -10.69 22.35 8.17
N PHE A 101 -10.97 21.07 7.95
CA PHE A 101 -10.40 20.00 8.74
C PHE A 101 -10.15 18.74 7.90
N ASN A 102 -9.24 17.90 8.40
CA ASN A 102 -9.01 16.54 7.96
C ASN A 102 -9.62 15.57 8.97
N GLU A 103 -10.09 14.42 8.50
CA GLU A 103 -10.54 13.39 9.41
C GLU A 103 -9.42 12.89 10.31
N ARG A 104 -9.79 12.43 11.51
CA ARG A 104 -8.86 11.81 12.44
C ARG A 104 -9.15 10.32 12.52
N ALA A 105 -8.41 9.53 11.74
CA ALA A 105 -8.46 8.08 11.75
C ALA A 105 -8.07 7.47 13.10
N VAL A 106 -8.46 6.20 13.32
CA VAL A 106 -8.02 5.42 14.48
C VAL A 106 -6.53 5.19 14.38
N SER A 107 -6.12 4.66 13.24
CA SER A 107 -4.72 4.45 12.93
C SER A 107 -4.05 5.75 12.48
N THR A 108 -2.83 5.99 12.95
CA THR A 108 -2.11 7.23 12.69
C THR A 108 -0.60 7.03 12.78
N GLN A 109 0.12 7.74 11.90
CA GLN A 109 1.56 7.89 11.85
C GLN A 109 2.20 8.43 13.15
N GLN A 110 1.39 8.94 14.08
CA GLN A 110 1.86 9.51 15.34
C GLN A 110 1.82 8.51 16.50
N THR A 111 1.42 7.27 16.22
CA THR A 111 1.36 6.22 17.22
C THR A 111 2.77 5.89 17.67
N GLY A 112 3.10 6.13 18.94
CA GLY A 112 4.36 5.66 19.50
C GLY A 112 4.36 4.13 19.66
N PHE A 113 3.27 3.63 20.23
CA PHE A 113 3.00 2.21 20.40
C PHE A 113 1.49 1.96 20.53
N SER A 114 1.08 0.72 20.32
CA SER A 114 -0.28 0.24 20.52
C SER A 114 -0.24 -1.17 21.10
N PHE A 115 -1.26 -1.54 21.86
CA PHE A 115 -1.41 -2.92 22.30
C PHE A 115 -2.86 -3.35 22.45
N VAL A 116 -3.09 -4.65 22.25
CA VAL A 116 -4.34 -5.32 22.63
C VAL A 116 -4.07 -6.16 23.87
N ALA A 117 -4.73 -5.84 24.98
CA ALA A 117 -4.62 -6.60 26.22
C ALA A 117 -5.60 -7.78 26.24
N GLN A 118 -5.07 -8.99 26.34
CA GLN A 118 -5.84 -10.23 26.46
C GLN A 118 -5.66 -10.79 27.87
N SER A 119 -6.75 -10.90 28.63
CA SER A 119 -6.75 -11.46 29.98
C SER A 119 -7.54 -12.77 30.03
N ARG A 120 -6.85 -13.89 30.27
CA ARG A 120 -7.40 -15.25 30.21
C ARG A 120 -7.48 -15.85 31.59
N GLY A 121 -8.63 -15.67 32.25
CA GLY A 121 -8.83 -16.08 33.65
C GLY A 121 -8.86 -17.58 33.91
N HIS A 122 -8.83 -18.42 32.87
CA HIS A 122 -8.74 -19.87 32.99
C HIS A 122 -7.29 -20.39 33.03
N LEU A 123 -6.30 -19.50 32.94
CA LEU A 123 -4.87 -19.82 33.02
C LEU A 123 -4.24 -19.19 34.27
N PRO A 124 -3.10 -19.72 34.76
CA PRO A 124 -2.32 -19.11 35.83
C PRO A 124 -1.94 -17.65 35.52
N ARG A 125 -1.80 -16.81 36.55
CA ARG A 125 -1.58 -15.36 36.41
C ARG A 125 -0.36 -14.98 35.56
N GLU A 126 0.70 -15.79 35.58
CA GLU A 126 1.93 -15.57 34.81
C GLU A 126 1.75 -15.86 33.31
N ILE A 127 0.72 -16.62 32.94
CA ILE A 127 0.48 -17.12 31.58
C ILE A 127 -0.75 -16.42 30.98
N GLY A 128 -1.80 -16.23 31.76
CA GLY A 128 -3.11 -15.78 31.28
C GLY A 128 -3.15 -14.35 30.73
N GLY A 129 -2.22 -13.48 31.12
CA GLY A 129 -2.11 -12.12 30.60
C GLY A 129 -1.16 -12.03 29.41
N VAL A 130 -1.65 -11.53 28.28
CA VAL A 130 -0.85 -11.26 27.08
C VAL A 130 -1.12 -9.84 26.60
N LEU A 131 -0.06 -9.08 26.37
CA LEU A 131 -0.09 -7.82 25.64
C LEU A 131 0.36 -8.12 24.22
N TRP A 132 -0.56 -8.04 23.28
CA TRP A 132 -0.23 -8.04 21.87
C TRP A 132 0.29 -6.66 21.52
N TYR A 133 1.60 -6.51 21.44
CA TYR A 133 2.28 -5.22 21.43
C TYR A 133 2.86 -4.89 20.05
N GLY A 134 2.72 -3.64 19.63
CA GLY A 134 3.30 -3.10 18.39
C GLY A 134 3.79 -1.67 18.61
N VAL A 135 4.74 -1.25 17.79
CA VAL A 135 5.28 0.13 17.77
C VAL A 135 4.93 0.81 16.45
N ASP A 136 5.00 2.14 16.42
CA ASP A 136 4.71 2.95 15.24
C ASP A 136 3.23 2.84 14.77
N ASP A 137 2.95 3.32 13.56
CA ASP A 137 1.65 3.29 12.89
C ASP A 137 0.98 1.92 12.97
N THR A 138 -0.20 1.92 13.58
CA THR A 138 -0.98 0.72 13.82
C THR A 138 -1.37 -0.02 12.57
N TYR A 139 -1.44 0.58 11.38
CA TYR A 139 -1.80 -0.10 10.13
C TYR A 139 -0.65 -0.93 9.57
N SER A 140 0.58 -0.44 9.68
CA SER A 140 1.78 -1.12 9.22
C SER A 140 2.51 -1.92 10.32
N THR A 141 2.14 -1.78 11.60
CA THR A 141 2.82 -2.50 12.69
C THR A 141 2.52 -4.01 12.73
N VAL A 142 3.30 -4.76 13.52
CA VAL A 142 3.08 -6.17 13.85
C VAL A 142 2.80 -6.28 15.33
N TYR A 143 1.64 -6.82 15.70
CA TYR A 143 1.31 -7.15 17.07
C TYR A 143 1.87 -8.52 17.44
N PHE A 144 2.93 -8.54 18.23
CA PHE A 144 3.52 -9.78 18.74
C PHE A 144 3.15 -10.02 20.23
N PRO A 145 3.08 -11.28 20.68
CA PRO A 145 2.66 -11.60 22.04
C PRO A 145 3.77 -11.32 23.06
N VAL A 146 3.49 -10.43 24.02
CA VAL A 146 4.28 -10.19 25.22
C VAL A 146 3.52 -10.71 26.44
N TYR A 147 3.98 -11.81 27.02
CA TYR A 147 3.34 -12.39 28.20
C TYR A 147 3.58 -11.52 29.45
N ALA A 148 2.57 -11.32 30.28
CA ALA A 148 2.67 -10.50 31.48
C ALA A 148 3.60 -11.10 32.56
N GLY A 149 3.87 -12.41 32.49
CA GLY A 149 4.76 -13.11 33.43
C GLY A 149 6.25 -13.02 33.12
N VAL A 150 6.66 -12.43 31.99
CA VAL A 150 8.07 -12.38 31.60
C VAL A 150 8.92 -11.55 32.57
N THR A 151 10.24 -11.77 32.54
CA THR A 151 11.21 -11.00 33.35
C THR A 151 12.11 -10.10 32.52
N ALA A 152 12.04 -10.19 31.20
CA ALA A 152 12.76 -9.34 30.27
C ALA A 152 11.94 -9.16 28.98
N VAL A 153 12.21 -8.07 28.26
CA VAL A 153 11.64 -7.79 26.93
C VAL A 153 12.72 -7.94 25.85
N PRO A 154 12.36 -8.09 24.56
CA PRO A 154 13.34 -8.13 23.48
C PRO A 154 14.13 -6.83 23.41
N HIS A 155 15.44 -6.91 23.11
CA HIS A 155 16.34 -5.75 23.11
C HIS A 155 15.78 -4.58 22.29
N ALA A 156 15.35 -4.81 21.06
CA ALA A 156 14.83 -3.76 20.18
C ALA A 156 13.61 -2.98 20.72
N PHE A 157 12.89 -3.56 21.68
CA PHE A 157 11.71 -2.97 22.32
C PHE A 157 11.99 -2.50 23.76
N ALA A 158 13.22 -2.65 24.25
CA ALA A 158 13.61 -2.30 25.60
C ALA A 158 13.79 -0.78 25.77
N GLU A 159 13.58 -0.32 26.99
CA GLU A 159 13.99 1.02 27.39
C GLU A 159 15.50 1.20 27.20
N GLY A 160 15.90 2.33 26.63
CA GLY A 160 17.30 2.67 26.39
C GLY A 160 17.88 2.19 25.06
N THR A 161 17.14 1.39 24.27
CA THR A 161 17.62 0.95 22.95
C THR A 161 17.46 2.00 21.85
N GLY A 162 16.53 2.95 22.00
CA GLY A 162 16.38 4.05 21.05
C GLY A 162 16.15 5.38 21.78
N SER A 163 16.43 6.48 21.08
CA SER A 163 16.15 7.85 21.54
C SER A 163 15.47 8.65 20.41
N PHE A 164 14.89 9.81 20.73
CA PHE A 164 14.39 10.77 19.73
C PHE A 164 15.49 11.69 19.18
N GLU A 165 16.73 11.53 19.64
CA GLU A 165 17.86 12.40 19.26
C GLU A 165 18.62 11.84 18.06
N GLU A 166 18.70 10.51 17.94
CA GLU A 166 19.42 9.82 16.88
C GLU A 166 18.61 8.64 16.35
N VAL A 167 18.73 8.38 15.04
CA VAL A 167 18.12 7.20 14.42
C VAL A 167 18.99 5.98 14.74
N ASP A 168 18.39 5.05 15.48
CA ASP A 168 18.99 3.74 15.77
C ASP A 168 18.10 2.63 15.20
N LEU A 169 18.59 1.97 14.16
CA LEU A 169 17.84 0.92 13.45
C LEU A 169 17.84 -0.44 14.16
N ASP A 170 18.54 -0.56 15.30
CA ASP A 170 18.39 -1.66 16.26
C ASP A 170 17.17 -1.44 17.18
N ALA A 171 16.66 -0.20 17.28
CA ALA A 171 15.42 0.11 17.97
C ALA A 171 14.20 -0.17 17.08
N ALA A 172 13.23 -0.92 17.60
CA ALA A 172 12.02 -1.26 16.86
C ALA A 172 11.24 -0.01 16.44
N PHE A 173 11.17 1.02 17.29
CA PHE A 173 10.49 2.27 16.96
C PHE A 173 11.00 2.86 15.63
N TRP A 174 12.31 3.01 15.48
CA TRP A 174 12.91 3.58 14.28
C TRP A 174 12.86 2.64 13.08
N ARG A 175 13.04 1.33 13.30
CA ARG A 175 12.95 0.33 12.23
C ARG A 175 11.56 0.29 11.61
N PHE A 176 10.51 0.34 12.44
CA PHE A 176 9.14 0.40 11.96
C PHE A 176 8.84 1.73 11.25
N ASN A 177 9.30 2.85 11.82
CA ASN A 177 9.18 4.17 11.20
C ASN A 177 9.87 4.24 9.83
N GLN A 178 11.02 3.59 9.65
CA GLN A 178 11.72 3.52 8.35
C GLN A 178 10.82 2.88 7.29
N VAL A 179 10.19 1.75 7.62
CA VAL A 179 9.31 1.01 6.70
C VAL A 179 8.04 1.81 6.40
N SER A 180 7.36 2.33 7.43
CA SER A 180 6.10 3.07 7.25
C SER A 180 6.30 4.37 6.48
N ASN A 181 7.34 5.15 6.80
CA ASN A 181 7.63 6.40 6.10
C ASN A 181 8.04 6.17 4.65
N PHE A 182 8.74 5.08 4.35
CA PHE A 182 9.02 4.71 2.96
C PHE A 182 7.72 4.35 2.22
N ALA A 183 6.85 3.57 2.86
CA ALA A 183 5.56 3.18 2.31
C ALA A 183 4.67 4.39 1.97
N TYR A 184 4.69 5.45 2.76
CA TYR A 184 3.88 6.65 2.52
C TYR A 184 4.12 7.30 1.15
N LEU A 185 5.29 7.09 0.53
CA LEU A 185 5.61 7.63 -0.79
C LEU A 185 4.86 6.94 -1.94
N ARG A 186 4.51 5.66 -1.77
CA ARG A 186 3.81 4.84 -2.77
C ARG A 186 2.88 3.84 -2.08
N TYR A 187 1.97 4.40 -1.28
CA TYR A 187 1.21 3.68 -0.27
C TYR A 187 0.41 2.51 -0.83
N SER A 188 -0.42 2.74 -1.86
CA SER A 188 -1.26 1.73 -2.51
C SER A 188 -0.53 0.44 -2.88
N ASP A 189 0.77 0.52 -3.15
CA ASP A 189 1.56 -0.62 -3.61
C ASP A 189 2.37 -1.22 -2.47
N MET A 190 3.14 -0.39 -1.75
CA MET A 190 4.05 -0.86 -0.71
C MET A 190 3.31 -1.44 0.49
N ILE A 191 2.12 -0.92 0.81
CA ILE A 191 1.36 -1.41 1.96
C ILE A 191 0.90 -2.86 1.79
N LEU A 192 0.69 -3.31 0.54
CA LEU A 192 0.30 -4.69 0.24
C LEU A 192 1.41 -5.68 0.61
N ASP A 193 2.67 -5.35 0.31
CA ASP A 193 3.81 -6.19 0.70
C ASP A 193 4.06 -6.16 2.21
N ILE A 194 3.88 -4.99 2.85
CA ILE A 194 3.96 -4.86 4.30
C ILE A 194 2.90 -5.74 4.98
N GLN A 195 1.65 -5.66 4.53
CA GLN A 195 0.55 -6.45 5.10
C GLN A 195 0.72 -7.94 4.88
N LYS A 196 1.35 -8.37 3.78
CA LYS A 196 1.69 -9.78 3.57
C LYS A 196 2.62 -10.31 4.66
N VAL A 197 3.69 -9.57 4.99
CA VAL A 197 4.63 -9.97 6.05
C VAL A 197 3.99 -9.83 7.44
N GLN A 198 3.17 -8.80 7.65
CA GLN A 198 2.40 -8.63 8.88
C GLN A 198 1.47 -9.81 9.14
N GLN A 199 0.68 -10.23 8.15
CA GLN A 199 -0.24 -11.37 8.26
C GLN A 199 0.51 -12.69 8.46
N GLU A 200 1.66 -12.87 7.80
CA GLU A 200 2.55 -14.02 8.02
C GLU A 200 2.97 -14.14 9.50
N LEU A 201 3.47 -13.04 10.07
CA LEU A 201 3.95 -13.02 11.46
C LEU A 201 2.81 -13.13 12.47
N GLU A 202 1.78 -12.28 12.37
CA GLU A 202 0.65 -12.29 13.30
C GLU A 202 -0.14 -13.61 13.25
N GLY A 203 -0.37 -14.13 12.03
CA GLY A 203 -1.04 -15.40 11.84
C GLY A 203 -0.29 -16.55 12.52
N ARG A 204 1.04 -16.58 12.40
CA ARG A 204 1.88 -17.55 13.11
C ARG A 204 1.76 -17.41 14.62
N PHE A 205 1.89 -16.21 15.17
CA PHE A 205 1.82 -15.99 16.62
C PHE A 205 0.46 -16.38 17.21
N LEU A 206 -0.62 -16.04 16.51
CA LEU A 206 -1.98 -16.44 16.89
C LEU A 206 -2.15 -17.96 16.83
N SER A 207 -1.59 -18.64 15.82
CA SER A 207 -1.68 -20.10 15.70
C SER A 207 -0.83 -20.84 16.74
N ASP A 208 0.32 -20.27 17.12
CA ASP A 208 1.27 -20.88 18.05
C ASP A 208 0.84 -20.72 19.53
N GLN A 209 -0.07 -19.77 19.83
CA GLN A 209 -0.41 -19.36 21.20
C GLN A 209 -0.84 -20.55 22.08
N ASP A 210 -1.73 -21.42 21.61
CA ASP A 210 -2.24 -22.56 22.38
C ASP A 210 -1.12 -23.55 22.76
N ALA A 211 -0.17 -23.80 21.86
CA ALA A 211 0.96 -24.69 22.11
C ALA A 211 1.95 -24.08 23.11
N VAL A 212 2.20 -22.76 23.00
CA VAL A 212 3.04 -22.02 23.94
C VAL A 212 2.42 -22.02 25.34
N ASP A 213 1.10 -21.81 25.44
CA ASP A 213 0.40 -21.84 26.72
C ASP A 213 0.46 -23.22 27.37
N GLN A 214 0.23 -24.30 26.61
CA GLN A 214 0.29 -25.67 27.12
C GLN A 214 1.68 -26.01 27.66
N ALA A 215 2.74 -25.62 26.94
CA ALA A 215 4.11 -25.79 27.40
C ALA A 215 4.38 -24.99 28.69
N ALA A 216 3.92 -23.73 28.75
CA ALA A 216 4.07 -22.89 29.93
C ALA A 216 3.31 -23.45 31.14
N VAL A 217 2.10 -23.99 30.94
CA VAL A 217 1.32 -24.64 32.01
C VAL A 217 2.04 -25.89 32.52
N ALA A 218 2.55 -26.75 31.64
CA ALA A 218 3.30 -27.94 32.04
C ALA A 218 4.58 -27.62 32.82
N LEU A 219 5.24 -26.50 32.49
CA LEU A 219 6.40 -26.00 33.23
C LEU A 219 5.99 -25.35 34.57
N MET A 220 4.83 -24.70 34.61
CA MET A 220 4.29 -24.07 35.83
C MET A 220 4.02 -25.10 36.92
N GLU A 221 3.55 -26.30 36.56
CA GLU A 221 3.35 -27.43 37.48
C GLU A 221 4.64 -27.90 38.14
N GLN A 222 5.79 -27.73 37.47
CA GLN A 222 7.10 -28.09 38.02
C GLN A 222 7.68 -26.95 38.85
N SER A 223 7.65 -25.72 38.33
CA SER A 223 8.11 -24.53 39.02
C SER A 223 7.62 -23.26 38.31
N PRO A 224 7.05 -22.28 39.02
CA PRO A 224 6.70 -20.99 38.42
C PRO A 224 7.86 -20.28 37.73
N ARG A 225 9.09 -20.52 38.19
CA ARG A 225 10.29 -19.97 37.57
C ARG A 225 10.50 -20.51 36.14
N LEU A 226 10.31 -21.82 35.92
CA LEU A 226 10.52 -22.44 34.61
C LEU A 226 9.53 -21.92 33.56
N ALA A 227 8.25 -21.75 33.94
CA ALA A 227 7.25 -21.17 33.06
C ALA A 227 7.61 -19.74 32.65
N ARG A 228 8.06 -18.92 33.60
CA ARG A 228 8.45 -17.53 33.34
C ARG A 228 9.72 -17.42 32.50
N GLU A 229 10.71 -18.27 32.73
CA GLU A 229 11.91 -18.35 31.89
C GLU A 229 11.52 -18.73 30.45
N TYR A 230 10.73 -19.78 30.26
CA TYR A 230 10.23 -20.20 28.96
C TYR A 230 9.47 -19.10 28.21
N LEU A 231 8.53 -18.42 28.88
CA LEU A 231 7.76 -17.32 28.26
C LEU A 231 8.63 -16.09 27.97
N THR A 232 9.66 -15.84 28.79
CA THR A 232 10.63 -14.76 28.56
C THR A 232 11.44 -15.04 27.30
N ASP A 233 11.95 -16.27 27.17
CA ASP A 233 12.72 -16.68 25.99
C ASP A 233 11.84 -16.65 24.74
N TYR A 234 10.62 -17.17 24.81
CA TYR A 234 9.65 -17.10 23.71
C TYR A 234 9.37 -15.65 23.28
N THR A 235 9.12 -14.75 24.24
CA THR A 235 8.84 -13.33 23.95
C THR A 235 10.05 -12.66 23.30
N ARG A 236 11.26 -12.90 23.82
CA ARG A 236 12.51 -12.38 23.25
C ARG A 236 12.73 -12.85 21.83
N THR A 237 12.69 -14.16 21.59
CA THR A 237 12.90 -14.75 20.26
C THR A 237 11.85 -14.26 19.26
N THR A 238 10.61 -14.07 19.72
CA THR A 238 9.55 -13.51 18.88
C THR A 238 9.87 -12.07 18.47
N GLY A 239 10.26 -11.21 19.41
CA GLY A 239 10.66 -9.83 19.09
C GLY A 239 11.90 -9.75 18.20
N GLU A 240 12.89 -10.62 18.40
CA GLU A 240 14.08 -10.74 17.54
C GLU A 240 13.69 -11.17 16.11
N THR A 241 12.76 -12.12 15.98
CA THR A 241 12.22 -12.58 14.68
C THR A 241 11.50 -11.45 13.94
N VAL A 242 10.66 -10.70 14.66
CA VAL A 242 9.97 -9.53 14.09
C VAL A 242 10.99 -8.52 13.57
N MET A 243 12.00 -8.18 14.35
CA MET A 243 13.03 -7.20 13.95
C MET A 243 13.83 -7.64 12.72
N ALA A 244 14.29 -8.89 12.71
CA ALA A 244 15.03 -9.44 11.57
C ALA A 244 14.16 -9.36 10.30
N ARG A 245 12.91 -9.81 10.40
CA ARG A 245 12.00 -9.83 9.26
C ARG A 245 11.59 -8.43 8.79
N TRP A 246 11.47 -7.46 9.71
CA TRP A 246 11.20 -6.07 9.36
C TRP A 246 12.39 -5.39 8.69
N SER A 247 13.62 -5.73 9.08
CA SER A 247 14.83 -5.26 8.39
C SER A 247 14.88 -5.77 6.95
N GLU A 248 14.65 -7.07 6.76
CA GLU A 248 14.60 -7.67 5.42
C GLU A 248 13.46 -7.09 4.56
N LEU A 249 12.32 -6.78 5.17
CA LEU A 249 11.22 -6.10 4.50
C LEU A 249 11.62 -4.69 4.03
N SER A 250 12.33 -3.92 4.87
CA SER A 250 12.84 -2.60 4.49
C SER A 250 13.72 -2.67 3.24
N ASP A 251 14.68 -3.61 3.21
CA ASP A 251 15.57 -3.80 2.06
C ASP A 251 14.80 -4.25 0.82
N PHE A 252 13.82 -5.15 0.99
CA PHE A 252 12.97 -5.62 -0.08
C PHE A 252 12.14 -4.49 -0.71
N LEU A 253 11.53 -3.63 0.10
CA LEU A 253 10.75 -2.50 -0.40
C LEU A 253 11.64 -1.55 -1.20
N LEU A 254 12.83 -1.21 -0.69
CA LEU A 254 13.78 -0.37 -1.42
C LEU A 254 14.17 -1.00 -2.77
N TYR A 255 14.50 -2.29 -2.78
CA TYR A 255 14.86 -3.03 -3.99
C TYR A 255 13.72 -3.04 -5.01
N LYS A 256 12.51 -3.38 -4.57
CA LYS A 256 11.35 -3.58 -5.45
C LYS A 256 10.87 -2.26 -6.05
N TYR A 257 10.89 -1.19 -5.27
CA TYR A 257 10.27 0.10 -5.61
C TYR A 257 11.27 1.23 -5.94
N LEU A 258 12.54 0.88 -6.17
CA LEU A 258 13.62 1.83 -6.45
C LEU A 258 13.27 2.81 -7.58
N ASP A 259 13.45 4.11 -7.30
CA ASP A 259 13.24 5.22 -8.25
C ASP A 259 11.84 5.28 -8.87
N GLY A 260 10.82 4.80 -8.14
CA GLY A 260 9.43 4.77 -8.61
C GLY A 260 9.10 3.64 -9.57
N ASN A 261 10.09 2.80 -9.91
CA ASN A 261 9.87 1.59 -10.69
C ASN A 261 9.24 0.50 -9.83
N VAL A 262 8.73 -0.56 -10.46
CA VAL A 262 8.23 -1.74 -9.74
C VAL A 262 8.85 -2.98 -10.36
N LYS A 263 9.52 -3.79 -9.55
CA LYS A 263 10.01 -5.12 -9.97
C LYS A 263 8.93 -6.17 -9.82
N ASP A 264 8.73 -6.96 -10.86
CA ASP A 264 7.84 -8.13 -10.83
C ASP A 264 8.49 -9.30 -10.05
N ALA A 265 7.78 -10.43 -9.97
CA ALA A 265 8.25 -11.61 -9.25
C ALA A 265 9.51 -12.25 -9.87
N GLN A 266 9.81 -11.95 -11.13
CA GLN A 266 10.99 -12.42 -11.87
C GLN A 266 12.15 -11.41 -11.78
N GLY A 267 11.92 -10.23 -11.18
CA GLY A 267 12.90 -9.16 -11.05
C GLY A 267 12.96 -8.22 -12.27
N ASN A 268 12.02 -8.34 -13.22
CA ASN A 268 11.97 -7.42 -14.36
C ASN A 268 11.46 -6.06 -13.90
N VAL A 269 12.10 -5.01 -14.40
CA VAL A 269 11.72 -3.63 -14.07
C VAL A 269 10.53 -3.22 -14.92
N THR A 270 9.49 -2.74 -14.25
CA THR A 270 8.35 -2.05 -14.87
C THR A 270 8.37 -0.58 -14.48
N HIS A 271 7.84 0.27 -15.36
CA HIS A 271 7.77 1.72 -15.17
C HIS A 271 6.29 2.16 -15.09
N PRO A 272 5.57 1.77 -14.03
CA PRO A 272 4.18 2.17 -13.90
C PRO A 272 4.09 3.68 -13.75
N GLY A 273 3.25 4.30 -14.58
CA GLY A 273 2.87 5.69 -14.44
C GLY A 273 1.99 5.94 -13.20
N TYR A 274 1.53 7.17 -13.07
CA TYR A 274 0.44 7.51 -12.15
C TYR A 274 -0.90 6.97 -12.68
N PRO A 275 -1.92 6.86 -11.83
CA PRO A 275 -3.29 6.58 -12.29
C PRO A 275 -3.77 7.65 -13.29
N ASP A 276 -4.61 7.24 -14.24
CA ASP A 276 -5.14 8.15 -15.28
C ASP A 276 -5.83 9.38 -14.67
N SER A 277 -6.58 9.21 -13.58
CA SER A 277 -7.24 10.31 -12.84
C SER A 277 -6.24 11.35 -12.34
N TRP A 278 -5.02 10.94 -11.98
CA TRP A 278 -3.97 11.86 -11.57
C TRP A 278 -3.38 12.61 -12.78
N TYR A 279 -3.20 11.93 -13.92
CA TYR A 279 -2.77 12.59 -15.15
C TYR A 279 -3.81 13.59 -15.68
N GLU A 280 -5.10 13.28 -15.57
CA GLU A 280 -6.20 14.19 -15.89
C GLU A 280 -6.14 15.46 -15.02
N GLU A 281 -5.94 15.33 -13.71
CA GLU A 281 -5.79 16.46 -12.80
C GLU A 281 -4.54 17.30 -13.13
N VAL A 282 -3.40 16.65 -13.39
CA VAL A 282 -2.16 17.34 -13.79
C VAL A 282 -2.37 18.10 -15.10
N SER A 283 -3.04 17.51 -16.09
CA SER A 283 -3.32 18.18 -17.35
C SER A 283 -4.28 19.37 -17.18
N THR A 284 -5.32 19.22 -16.36
CA THR A 284 -6.32 20.27 -16.10
C THR A 284 -5.73 21.43 -15.32
N SER A 285 -4.83 21.16 -14.36
CA SER A 285 -4.20 22.18 -13.52
C SER A 285 -3.03 22.91 -14.19
N THR A 286 -2.61 22.48 -15.38
CA THR A 286 -1.44 23.05 -16.08
C THR A 286 -1.74 23.66 -17.45
N ASP A 287 -3.02 23.74 -17.83
CA ASP A 287 -3.46 24.24 -19.13
C ASP A 287 -2.68 23.57 -20.28
N ASP A 288 -2.19 24.36 -21.25
CA ASP A 288 -1.43 23.88 -22.41
C ASP A 288 0.08 23.74 -22.15
N ARG A 289 0.55 23.99 -20.92
CA ARG A 289 1.98 24.04 -20.58
C ARG A 289 2.66 22.68 -20.71
N LEU A 290 1.98 21.62 -20.32
CA LEU A 290 2.50 20.24 -20.39
C LEU A 290 2.08 19.51 -21.68
N GLN A 291 1.33 20.17 -22.56
CA GLN A 291 0.91 19.58 -23.82
C GLN A 291 2.11 19.44 -24.77
N MET A 292 2.32 18.23 -25.30
CA MET A 292 3.33 17.99 -26.33
C MET A 292 2.94 18.73 -27.62
N ARG A 293 3.72 19.75 -27.98
CA ARG A 293 3.56 20.52 -29.22
C ARG A 293 4.54 20.01 -30.26
N ARG A 294 4.05 19.72 -31.46
CA ARG A 294 4.92 19.32 -32.58
C ARG A 294 5.64 20.53 -33.14
N MET A 295 6.96 20.47 -33.19
CA MET A 295 7.77 21.56 -33.74
C MET A 295 7.71 21.55 -35.28
N PRO A 296 7.79 22.72 -35.96
CA PRO A 296 7.82 22.75 -37.43
C PRO A 296 8.92 21.87 -38.05
N ALA A 297 10.09 21.81 -37.42
CA ALA A 297 11.19 20.95 -37.85
C ALA A 297 10.86 19.44 -37.71
N GLU A 298 10.12 19.06 -36.67
CA GLU A 298 9.67 17.67 -36.46
C GLU A 298 8.64 17.27 -37.52
N LEU A 299 7.69 18.17 -37.82
CA LEU A 299 6.70 17.97 -38.88
C LEU A 299 7.36 17.86 -40.27
N ALA A 300 8.35 18.72 -40.55
CA ALA A 300 9.11 18.69 -41.79
C ALA A 300 9.94 17.41 -41.92
N LEU A 301 10.63 16.98 -40.86
CA LEU A 301 11.37 15.74 -40.84
C LEU A 301 10.46 14.53 -41.06
N LYS A 302 9.29 14.50 -40.41
CA LYS A 302 8.30 13.43 -40.61
C LYS A 302 7.78 13.42 -42.06
N ALA A 303 7.54 14.58 -42.66
CA ALA A 303 7.13 14.68 -44.06
C ALA A 303 8.23 14.20 -45.03
N GLU A 304 9.50 14.56 -44.76
CA GLU A 304 10.65 14.09 -45.54
C GLU A 304 10.84 12.57 -45.41
N GLN A 305 10.75 12.04 -44.19
CA GLN A 305 10.80 10.59 -43.93
C GLN A 305 9.66 9.87 -44.66
N LYS A 306 8.43 10.37 -44.58
CA LYS A 306 7.29 9.81 -45.31
C LYS A 306 7.50 9.83 -46.83
N ALA A 307 8.00 10.94 -47.39
CA ALA A 307 8.28 11.04 -48.82
C ALA A 307 9.36 10.04 -49.26
N LYS A 308 10.41 9.86 -48.45
CA LYS A 308 11.48 8.89 -48.68
C LYS A 308 10.99 7.45 -48.58
N ALA A 309 10.14 7.15 -47.59
CA ALA A 309 9.51 5.84 -47.47
C ALA A 309 8.65 5.53 -48.69
N LEU A 310 7.84 6.49 -49.16
CA LEU A 310 7.02 6.32 -50.38
C LEU A 310 7.87 6.10 -51.64
N GLN A 311 9.01 6.79 -51.76
CA GLN A 311 9.94 6.54 -52.87
C GLN A 311 10.51 5.11 -52.83
N ILE A 312 10.86 4.61 -51.65
CA ILE A 312 11.36 3.24 -51.48
C ILE A 312 10.22 2.24 -51.73
N ALA A 313 8.99 2.50 -51.27
CA ALA A 313 7.81 1.69 -51.58
C ALA A 313 7.61 1.53 -53.09
N GLY A 314 7.74 2.61 -53.86
CA GLY A 314 7.71 2.55 -55.32
C GLY A 314 8.79 1.63 -55.91
N ALA A 315 10.00 1.63 -55.34
CA ALA A 315 11.07 0.72 -55.73
C ALA A 315 10.77 -0.74 -55.35
N VAL A 316 10.15 -1.00 -54.19
CA VAL A 316 9.68 -2.33 -53.77
C VAL A 316 8.67 -2.86 -54.78
N LEU A 317 7.63 -2.08 -55.09
CA LEU A 317 6.57 -2.48 -56.03
C LEU A 317 7.14 -2.75 -57.43
N THR A 318 8.03 -1.87 -57.90
CA THR A 318 8.71 -2.04 -59.21
C THR A 318 9.56 -3.31 -59.23
N LEU A 319 10.24 -3.65 -58.14
CA LEU A 319 11.05 -4.87 -58.04
C LEU A 319 10.17 -6.13 -58.08
N LEU A 320 9.03 -6.13 -57.38
CA LEU A 320 8.09 -7.25 -57.39
C LEU A 320 7.48 -7.46 -58.77
N GLU A 321 7.01 -6.39 -59.42
CA GLU A 321 6.49 -6.43 -60.78
C GLU A 321 7.56 -6.94 -61.77
N GLY A 322 8.81 -6.46 -61.66
CA GLY A 322 9.93 -6.90 -62.49
C GLY A 322 10.33 -8.37 -62.29
N ARG A 323 9.99 -8.96 -61.12
CA ARG A 323 10.16 -10.38 -60.81
C ARG A 323 8.92 -11.23 -61.17
N GLY A 324 7.86 -10.61 -61.70
CA GLY A 324 6.62 -11.28 -62.08
C GLY A 324 5.69 -11.61 -60.91
N ILE A 325 5.90 -10.98 -59.75
CA ILE A 325 5.06 -11.17 -58.56
C ILE A 325 3.85 -10.22 -58.66
N VAL A 326 2.65 -10.78 -58.60
CA VAL A 326 1.41 -10.00 -58.61
C VAL A 326 1.21 -9.35 -57.25
N VAL A 327 1.04 -8.03 -57.24
CA VAL A 327 0.70 -7.24 -56.06
C VAL A 327 -0.74 -6.76 -56.19
N ASP A 328 -1.63 -7.28 -55.35
CA ASP A 328 -3.01 -6.81 -55.25
C ASP A 328 -3.11 -5.42 -54.60
N ASP A 329 -4.27 -4.78 -54.71
CA ASP A 329 -4.49 -3.41 -54.22
C ASP A 329 -4.36 -3.29 -52.70
N ASP A 330 -4.70 -4.33 -51.94
CA ASP A 330 -4.59 -4.35 -50.48
C ASP A 330 -3.11 -4.42 -50.07
N SER A 331 -2.34 -5.30 -50.71
CA SER A 331 -0.89 -5.43 -50.53
C SER A 331 -0.15 -4.16 -50.93
N ARG A 332 -0.55 -3.52 -52.04
CA ARG A 332 0.00 -2.22 -52.47
C ARG A 332 -0.25 -1.14 -51.42
N THR A 333 -1.49 -1.05 -50.93
CA THR A 333 -1.88 -0.08 -49.90
C THR A 333 -1.11 -0.31 -48.59
N ALA A 334 -0.95 -1.56 -48.18
CA ALA A 334 -0.20 -1.91 -46.97
C ALA A 334 1.29 -1.60 -47.08
N ILE A 335 1.91 -1.85 -48.25
CA ILE A 335 3.31 -1.45 -48.51
C ILE A 335 3.45 0.07 -48.45
N GLU A 336 2.58 0.84 -49.11
CA GLU A 336 2.65 2.31 -49.13
C GLU A 336 2.33 2.96 -47.77
N ALA A 337 1.63 2.26 -46.88
CA ALA A 337 1.30 2.74 -45.53
C ALA A 337 2.49 2.76 -44.56
N VAL A 338 3.60 2.09 -44.87
CA VAL A 338 4.79 2.09 -44.02
C VAL A 338 5.53 3.43 -44.14
N GLU A 339 5.40 4.30 -43.13
CA GLU A 339 5.97 5.66 -43.14
C GLU A 339 7.45 5.73 -42.71
N ASP A 340 8.04 4.63 -42.23
CA ASP A 340 9.42 4.58 -41.74
C ASP A 340 10.41 4.12 -42.87
N PRO A 341 11.35 4.99 -43.30
CA PRO A 341 12.30 4.63 -44.37
C PRO A 341 13.26 3.49 -44.03
N GLY A 342 13.55 3.25 -42.75
CA GLY A 342 14.37 2.13 -42.29
C GLY A 342 13.64 0.82 -42.51
N LYS A 343 12.42 0.72 -41.99
CA LYS A 343 11.56 -0.46 -42.21
C LYS A 343 11.29 -0.71 -43.70
N MET A 344 11.11 0.35 -44.49
CA MET A 344 10.91 0.22 -45.94
C MET A 344 12.16 -0.30 -46.67
N LYS A 345 13.37 0.05 -46.20
CA LYS A 345 14.61 -0.50 -46.77
C LYS A 345 14.75 -1.99 -46.48
N ASP A 346 14.41 -2.42 -45.27
CA ASP A 346 14.42 -3.83 -44.91
C ASP A 346 13.42 -4.61 -45.78
N MET A 347 12.24 -4.03 -46.02
CA MET A 347 11.23 -4.55 -46.94
C MET A 347 11.75 -4.62 -48.39
N LEU A 348 12.48 -3.62 -48.87
CA LEU A 348 13.12 -3.66 -50.21
C LEU A 348 14.15 -4.78 -50.34
N VAL A 349 14.92 -5.06 -49.28
CA VAL A 349 15.86 -6.20 -49.26
C VAL A 349 15.09 -7.52 -49.31
N LEU A 350 14.04 -7.65 -48.51
CA LEU A 350 13.19 -8.85 -48.50
C LEU A 350 12.51 -9.07 -49.86
N ALA A 351 12.12 -8.00 -50.55
CA ALA A 351 11.47 -8.04 -51.86
C ALA A 351 12.39 -8.59 -52.97
N ALA A 352 13.70 -8.67 -52.74
CA ALA A 352 14.63 -9.32 -53.66
C ALA A 352 14.53 -10.85 -53.64
N THR A 353 14.06 -11.44 -52.53
CA THR A 353 13.97 -12.89 -52.34
C THR A 353 12.54 -13.40 -52.16
N ALA A 354 11.57 -12.53 -51.85
CA ALA A 354 10.17 -12.92 -51.62
C ALA A 354 9.57 -13.66 -52.84
N GLU A 355 8.68 -14.63 -52.61
CA GLU A 355 7.94 -15.33 -53.68
C GLU A 355 6.53 -14.76 -53.89
N SER A 356 6.04 -13.96 -52.94
CA SER A 356 4.73 -13.29 -52.97
C SER A 356 4.78 -11.91 -52.32
N ALA A 357 3.82 -11.04 -52.64
CA ALA A 357 3.67 -9.73 -51.98
C ALA A 357 3.32 -9.85 -50.49
N ALA A 358 2.63 -10.93 -50.11
CA ALA A 358 2.21 -11.20 -48.73
C ALA A 358 3.39 -11.43 -47.77
N GLU A 359 4.51 -12.00 -48.25
CA GLU A 359 5.72 -12.24 -47.44
C GLU A 359 6.40 -10.95 -46.94
N LEU A 360 6.06 -9.81 -47.53
CA LEU A 360 6.61 -8.50 -47.17
C LEU A 360 5.81 -7.80 -46.08
N LEU A 361 4.56 -8.22 -45.90
CA LEU A 361 3.68 -7.63 -44.92
C LEU A 361 3.92 -8.32 -43.57
N PRO A 362 3.87 -7.58 -42.45
CA PRO A 362 3.92 -8.22 -41.15
C PRO A 362 2.79 -9.25 -41.05
N ASN A 363 3.11 -10.47 -40.61
CA ASN A 363 2.08 -11.47 -40.31
C ASN A 363 1.18 -10.90 -39.21
N ASP A 364 -0.09 -10.68 -39.53
CA ASP A 364 -1.15 -10.47 -38.53
C ASP A 364 -1.40 -11.74 -37.71
#